data_AF-A0A9E3XRY8-F1
#
_entry.id   AF-A0A9E3XRY8-F1
#
_cell.length_a   1.000
_cell.length_b   1.000
_cell.length_c   1.000
_cell.angle_alpha   90.00
_cell.angle_beta   90.00
_cell.angle_gamma   90.00
#
_symmetry.space_group_name_H-M   'P 1'
#
loop_
_entity.id
_entity.type
_entity.pdbx_description
1 polymer ?
#
loop_
_entity_poly.entity_id
_entity_poly.type
_entity_poly.pdbx_seq_one_letter_code
_entity_poly.pdbx_strand_id
1 'polypeptide(L)'
;MVLVLWILVVVALLLAGLWAWQVHTPRTIRWEDVEHEGVTGRVAPGLVLQHDDGHTVWASRGYSIYRSERGGPFRRVAKVRPPWGEPWGGFVAGLRAMFGYQELLELLPLGDDDLLVVSGGWVQLVDLGSGRVRRTHELRYFGRGKGRGLMAFGLCRDLEGALYFAEYVTESGDRPTGIWKSTDDGATWALCYEFAPTDIRHVHAVQCDPFDGSIWIGTGDRDEHCFVGRSEDGGATFEWVGTGRQIHRTCSFAFFADEVVWGMDADFEQNHVIRWERAGGVGAELGVHAELPDATYYAAKVSDDHALLGVAQGVAQVWVAARDGSAVKWLDWSVPSEPPRRGPSPGVRLARGDHAGAEFVHVNPLRTDAHEASIFRFERTDVPTP
;
A
#
# COMPACT_ATOMS: atom_id res chain seq x y z
N MET A 1 14.35 -48.37 7.31
CA MET A 1 14.01 -47.83 5.98
C MET A 1 12.51 -47.58 5.81
N VAL A 2 11.64 -48.57 6.03
CA VAL A 2 10.17 -48.43 5.91
C VAL A 2 9.58 -47.39 6.89
N LEU A 3 10.01 -47.37 8.16
CA LEU A 3 9.54 -46.38 9.14
C LEU A 3 9.91 -44.94 8.75
N VAL A 4 11.11 -44.72 8.23
CA VAL A 4 11.58 -43.39 7.78
C VAL A 4 10.75 -42.93 6.58
N LEU A 5 10.47 -43.83 5.63
CA LEU A 5 9.62 -43.51 4.48
C LEU A 5 8.19 -43.14 4.92
N TRP A 6 7.61 -43.86 5.89
CA TRP A 6 6.30 -43.54 6.46
C TRP A 6 6.27 -42.17 7.14
N ILE A 7 7.29 -41.85 7.95
CA ILE A 7 7.41 -40.54 8.60
C ILE A 7 7.48 -39.43 7.53
N LEU A 8 8.29 -39.61 6.48
CA LEU A 8 8.39 -38.62 5.39
C LEU A 8 7.07 -38.43 4.64
N VAL A 9 6.32 -39.51 4.39
CA VAL A 9 5.00 -39.43 3.74
C VAL A 9 3.99 -38.69 4.64
N VAL A 10 3.96 -39.00 5.94
CA VAL A 10 3.06 -38.33 6.88
C VAL A 10 3.39 -36.83 6.97
N VAL A 11 4.67 -36.48 7.07
CA VAL A 11 5.12 -35.08 7.07
C VAL A 11 4.72 -34.38 5.77
N ALA A 12 4.90 -35.01 4.62
CA ALA A 12 4.52 -34.45 3.33
C ALA A 12 3.00 -34.21 3.23
N LEU A 13 2.17 -35.15 3.70
CA LEU A 13 0.72 -35.00 3.72
C LEU A 13 0.25 -33.88 4.67
N LEU A 14 0.88 -33.77 5.85
CA LEU A 14 0.59 -32.68 6.78
C LEU A 14 0.95 -31.31 6.20
N LEU A 15 2.12 -31.20 5.57
CA LEU A 15 2.54 -29.97 4.87
C LEU A 15 1.59 -29.63 3.70
N ALA A 16 1.20 -30.63 2.91
CA ALA A 16 0.24 -30.45 1.83
C ALA A 16 -1.13 -29.97 2.34
N GLY A 17 -1.61 -30.53 3.45
CA GLY A 17 -2.84 -30.09 4.11
C GLY A 17 -2.76 -28.64 4.61
N LEU A 18 -1.65 -28.27 5.25
CA LEU A 18 -1.40 -26.91 5.71
C LEU A 18 -1.36 -25.91 4.54
N TRP A 19 -0.67 -26.25 3.46
CA TRP A 19 -0.60 -25.39 2.27
C TRP A 19 -1.95 -25.27 1.56
N ALA A 20 -2.70 -26.38 1.44
CA ALA A 20 -4.05 -26.35 0.90
C ALA A 20 -4.97 -25.44 1.72
N TRP A 21 -4.81 -25.42 3.05
CA TRP A 21 -5.54 -24.52 3.93
C TRP A 21 -5.13 -23.05 3.75
N GLN A 22 -3.83 -22.74 3.60
CA GLN A 22 -3.36 -21.36 3.37
C GLN A 22 -3.77 -20.81 1.99
N VAL A 23 -3.77 -21.66 0.96
CA VAL A 23 -4.26 -21.30 -0.38
C VAL A 23 -5.80 -21.24 -0.42
N HIS A 24 -6.47 -21.89 0.54
CA HIS A 24 -7.92 -21.83 0.65
C HIS A 24 -8.36 -20.41 1.02
N THR A 25 -9.25 -19.90 0.20
CA THR A 25 -9.87 -18.59 0.36
C THR A 25 -11.37 -18.81 0.53
N PRO A 26 -12.02 -18.31 1.58
CA PRO A 26 -13.46 -18.39 1.73
C PRO A 26 -14.21 -17.65 0.62
N ARG A 27 -15.50 -17.96 0.41
CA ARG A 27 -16.38 -17.17 -0.49
C ARG A 27 -16.87 -15.88 0.18
N THR A 28 -17.03 -15.92 1.50
CA THR A 28 -17.51 -14.81 2.30
C THR A 28 -16.69 -14.74 3.57
N ILE A 29 -16.32 -13.53 3.97
CA ILE A 29 -15.71 -13.22 5.27
C ILE A 29 -16.63 -12.21 5.94
N ARG A 30 -17.06 -12.52 7.16
CA ARG A 30 -17.98 -11.68 7.92
C ARG A 30 -17.20 -10.74 8.81
N TRP A 31 -17.84 -9.63 9.14
CA TRP A 31 -17.42 -8.77 10.23
C TRP A 31 -17.71 -9.47 11.56
N GLU A 32 -16.76 -9.38 12.48
CA GLU A 32 -16.86 -9.82 13.87
C GLU A 32 -16.74 -8.59 14.77
N ASP A 33 -17.54 -8.51 15.83
CA ASP A 33 -17.44 -7.40 16.78
C ASP A 33 -16.10 -7.49 17.53
N VAL A 34 -15.46 -6.35 17.76
CA VAL A 34 -14.17 -6.27 18.44
C VAL A 34 -14.11 -5.01 19.29
N GLU A 35 -13.39 -5.09 20.40
CA GLU A 35 -12.94 -3.93 21.16
C GLU A 35 -11.42 -3.90 21.11
N HIS A 36 -10.84 -2.77 20.72
CA HIS A 36 -9.39 -2.60 20.58
C HIS A 36 -8.99 -1.22 21.08
N GLU A 37 -8.02 -1.15 22.00
CA GLU A 37 -7.60 0.10 22.66
C GLU A 37 -8.78 0.92 23.23
N GLY A 38 -9.81 0.24 23.73
CA GLY A 38 -11.02 0.87 24.29
C GLY A 38 -12.01 1.43 23.24
N VAL A 39 -11.74 1.23 21.95
CA VAL A 39 -12.64 1.60 20.84
C VAL A 39 -13.39 0.36 20.37
N THR A 40 -14.73 0.45 20.31
CA THR A 40 -15.56 -0.62 19.76
C THR A 40 -15.58 -0.52 18.24
N GLY A 41 -15.44 -1.64 17.55
CA GLY A 41 -15.46 -1.68 16.10
C GLY A 41 -15.81 -3.07 15.58
N ARG A 42 -15.45 -3.30 14.32
CA ARG A 42 -15.54 -4.63 13.70
C ARG A 42 -14.25 -5.04 13.04
N VAL A 43 -13.99 -6.34 12.97
CA VAL A 43 -12.82 -6.92 12.31
C VAL A 43 -13.23 -7.94 11.26
N ALA A 44 -12.52 -7.93 10.13
CA ALA A 44 -12.59 -8.94 9.08
C ALA A 44 -11.21 -9.62 8.95
N PRO A 45 -11.06 -10.87 9.43
CA PRO A 45 -9.75 -11.49 9.59
C PRO A 45 -9.16 -12.00 8.28
N GLY A 46 -7.83 -11.93 8.17
CA GLY A 46 -7.06 -12.51 7.06
C GLY A 46 -7.20 -11.74 5.75
N LEU A 47 -7.57 -10.46 5.80
CA LEU A 47 -7.73 -9.58 4.65
C LEU A 47 -6.68 -8.46 4.67
N VAL A 48 -6.16 -8.14 3.49
CA VAL A 48 -5.32 -6.97 3.22
C VAL A 48 -6.19 -5.91 2.53
N LEU A 49 -6.25 -4.72 3.10
CA LEU A 49 -6.99 -3.57 2.59
C LEU A 49 -6.33 -3.02 1.32
N GLN A 50 -7.10 -2.80 0.26
CA GLN A 50 -6.57 -2.36 -1.03
C GLN A 50 -7.05 -0.96 -1.43
N HIS A 51 -8.36 -0.75 -1.37
CA HIS A 51 -9.00 0.51 -1.76
C HIS A 51 -10.28 0.71 -0.95
N ASP A 52 -10.63 1.96 -0.67
CA ASP A 52 -11.83 2.37 0.05
C ASP A 52 -12.28 3.73 -0.48
N ASP A 53 -13.50 3.78 -1.00
CA ASP A 53 -14.17 5.02 -1.45
C ASP A 53 -15.30 5.46 -0.49
N GLY A 54 -15.34 4.89 0.72
CA GLY A 54 -16.37 5.14 1.71
C GLY A 54 -17.67 4.36 1.49
N HIS A 55 -17.90 3.81 0.30
CA HIS A 55 -19.06 2.97 -0.02
C HIS A 55 -18.68 1.51 -0.28
N THR A 56 -17.53 1.30 -0.91
CA THR A 56 -17.00 0.03 -1.34
C THR A 56 -15.57 -0.14 -0.84
N VAL A 57 -15.39 -1.17 -0.02
CA VAL A 57 -14.08 -1.58 0.47
C VAL A 57 -13.60 -2.77 -0.33
N TRP A 58 -12.44 -2.62 -0.94
CA TRP A 58 -11.76 -3.69 -1.66
C TRP A 58 -10.63 -4.25 -0.82
N ALA A 59 -10.53 -5.58 -0.82
CA ALA A 59 -9.54 -6.29 -0.05
C ALA A 59 -9.00 -7.50 -0.81
N SER A 60 -7.86 -8.03 -0.36
CA SER A 60 -7.29 -9.26 -0.90
C SER A 60 -6.94 -10.27 0.19
N ARG A 61 -6.88 -11.54 -0.21
CA ARG A 61 -6.29 -12.63 0.57
C ARG A 61 -5.64 -13.62 -0.37
N GLY A 62 -4.31 -13.71 -0.36
CA GLY A 62 -3.60 -14.30 -1.47
C GLY A 62 -3.96 -13.56 -2.75
N TYR A 63 -4.19 -14.31 -3.81
CA TYR A 63 -4.61 -13.74 -5.09
C TYR A 63 -6.14 -13.73 -5.29
N SER A 64 -6.89 -13.73 -4.19
CA SER A 64 -8.35 -13.57 -4.22
C SER A 64 -8.72 -12.14 -3.89
N ILE A 65 -9.68 -11.59 -4.66
CA ILE A 65 -10.18 -10.23 -4.51
C ILE A 65 -11.56 -10.29 -3.85
N TYR A 66 -11.74 -9.46 -2.83
CA TYR A 66 -12.97 -9.35 -2.06
C TYR A 66 -13.51 -7.92 -2.15
N ARG A 67 -14.83 -7.82 -2.11
CA ARG A 67 -15.58 -6.57 -2.10
C ARG A 67 -16.56 -6.56 -0.93
N SER A 68 -16.61 -5.46 -0.20
CA SER A 68 -17.60 -5.18 0.86
C SER A 68 -18.29 -3.88 0.50
N GLU A 69 -19.61 -3.92 0.36
CA GLU A 69 -20.42 -2.74 0.01
C GLU A 69 -21.24 -2.31 1.23
N ARG A 70 -21.24 -1.00 1.53
CA ARG A 70 -22.08 -0.36 2.55
C ARG A 70 -22.03 -1.08 3.91
N GLY A 71 -20.82 -1.45 4.33
CA GLY A 71 -20.57 -2.14 5.61
C GLY A 71 -21.03 -3.60 5.68
N GLY A 72 -21.50 -4.20 4.57
CA GLY A 72 -21.84 -5.61 4.47
C GLY A 72 -20.63 -6.55 4.56
N PRO A 73 -20.82 -7.89 4.57
CA PRO A 73 -19.69 -8.82 4.62
C PRO A 73 -18.86 -8.78 3.34
N PHE A 74 -17.55 -9.05 3.45
CA PHE A 74 -16.69 -9.23 2.29
C PHE A 74 -17.08 -10.46 1.49
N ARG A 75 -17.35 -10.28 0.21
CA ARG A 75 -17.61 -11.36 -0.75
C ARG A 75 -16.45 -11.46 -1.72
N ARG A 76 -15.95 -12.67 -1.95
CA ARG A 76 -14.93 -12.89 -2.97
C ARG A 76 -15.56 -12.73 -4.36
N VAL A 77 -15.06 -11.76 -5.13
CA VAL A 77 -15.56 -11.43 -6.46
C VAL A 77 -14.66 -11.96 -7.58
N ALA A 78 -13.35 -12.09 -7.34
CA ALA A 78 -12.42 -12.62 -8.34
C ALA A 78 -11.27 -13.43 -7.73
N LYS A 79 -10.58 -14.16 -8.60
CA LYS A 79 -9.26 -14.76 -8.34
C LYS A 79 -8.35 -14.51 -9.51
N VAL A 80 -7.22 -13.86 -9.27
CA VAL A 80 -6.15 -13.77 -10.26
C VAL A 80 -5.20 -14.92 -10.02
N ARG A 81 -4.79 -15.65 -11.06
CA ARG A 81 -3.83 -16.74 -10.91
C ARG A 81 -2.46 -16.25 -11.36
N PRO A 82 -1.48 -16.18 -10.46
CA PRO A 82 -0.14 -15.84 -10.90
C PRO A 82 0.43 -17.00 -11.76
N PRO A 83 1.40 -16.72 -12.64
CA PRO A 83 2.10 -17.76 -13.37
C PRO A 83 2.74 -18.76 -12.40
N TRP A 84 2.86 -20.02 -12.82
CA TRP A 84 3.61 -21.03 -12.07
C TRP A 84 5.06 -20.57 -11.85
N GLY A 85 5.57 -20.67 -10.62
CA GLY A 85 6.93 -20.22 -10.26
C GLY A 85 7.00 -19.51 -8.91
N GLU A 86 7.95 -18.58 -8.76
CA GLU A 86 8.15 -17.81 -7.52
C GLU A 86 6.87 -17.16 -6.93
N PRO A 87 5.94 -16.62 -7.74
CA PRO A 87 4.72 -16.01 -7.22
C PRO A 87 3.85 -16.95 -6.37
N TRP A 88 3.95 -18.26 -6.60
CA TRP A 88 3.20 -19.25 -5.83
C TRP A 88 3.72 -19.39 -4.40
N GLY A 89 5.02 -19.16 -4.18
CA GLY A 89 5.57 -19.06 -2.83
C GLY A 89 4.92 -17.93 -2.02
N GLY A 90 4.37 -16.93 -2.71
CA GLY A 90 3.59 -15.85 -2.13
C GLY A 90 2.26 -16.28 -1.52
N PHE A 91 1.71 -17.48 -1.78
CA PHE A 91 0.49 -17.96 -1.11
C PHE A 91 0.75 -18.49 0.31
N VAL A 92 1.98 -18.87 0.62
CA VAL A 92 2.29 -19.63 1.84
C VAL A 92 3.07 -18.72 2.79
N ALA A 93 2.45 -18.36 3.92
CA ALA A 93 3.02 -17.42 4.90
C ALA A 93 4.43 -17.82 5.35
N GLY A 94 4.63 -19.11 5.65
CA GLY A 94 5.93 -19.64 6.06
C GLY A 94 6.99 -19.54 4.97
N LEU A 95 6.61 -19.70 3.69
CA LEU A 95 7.55 -19.53 2.58
C LEU A 95 7.90 -18.05 2.39
N ARG A 96 6.94 -17.14 2.54
CA ARG A 96 7.20 -15.69 2.54
C ARG A 96 8.20 -15.31 3.62
N ALA A 97 7.94 -15.72 4.87
CA ALA A 97 8.81 -15.43 6.01
C ALA A 97 10.22 -16.04 5.85
N MET A 98 10.32 -17.28 5.38
CA MET A 98 11.60 -18.00 5.29
C MET A 98 12.44 -17.59 4.07
N PHE A 99 11.79 -17.42 2.90
CA PHE A 99 12.49 -17.26 1.62
C PHE A 99 12.38 -15.84 1.04
N GLY A 100 11.54 -14.98 1.63
CA GLY A 100 11.29 -13.63 1.13
C GLY A 100 10.40 -13.61 -0.11
N TYR A 101 9.53 -14.62 -0.30
CA TYR A 101 8.52 -14.56 -1.36
C TYR A 101 7.56 -13.40 -1.11
N GLN A 102 7.08 -12.80 -2.19
CA GLN A 102 6.21 -11.63 -2.14
C GLN A 102 4.80 -12.00 -2.57
N GLU A 103 3.82 -11.60 -1.76
CA GLU A 103 2.42 -11.55 -2.17
C GLU A 103 2.17 -10.17 -2.78
N LEU A 104 2.52 -10.00 -4.06
CA LEU A 104 2.13 -8.79 -4.80
C LEU A 104 0.71 -8.99 -5.32
N LEU A 105 -0.23 -8.33 -4.65
CA LEU A 105 -1.53 -8.01 -5.22
C LEU A 105 -1.86 -6.58 -4.79
N GLU A 106 -1.88 -5.69 -5.77
CA GLU A 106 -2.38 -4.32 -5.64
C GLU A 106 -3.51 -4.16 -6.67
N LEU A 107 -4.56 -3.42 -6.32
CA LEU A 107 -5.66 -3.16 -7.24
C LEU A 107 -6.13 -1.71 -7.19
N LEU A 108 -6.77 -1.31 -8.28
CA LEU A 108 -7.45 -0.04 -8.44
C LEU A 108 -8.78 -0.29 -9.18
N PRO A 109 -9.94 0.06 -8.59
CA PRO A 109 -11.21 0.01 -9.31
C PRO A 109 -11.24 1.03 -10.45
N LEU A 110 -11.64 0.60 -11.64
CA LEU A 110 -11.82 1.47 -12.81
C LEU A 110 -13.29 1.85 -13.02
N GLY A 111 -14.19 1.03 -12.47
CA GLY A 111 -15.64 1.19 -12.39
C GLY A 111 -16.23 0.09 -11.49
N ASP A 112 -17.51 -0.21 -11.65
CA ASP A 112 -18.22 -1.20 -10.81
C ASP A 112 -17.71 -2.64 -11.02
N ASP A 113 -17.41 -2.98 -12.28
CA ASP A 113 -17.05 -4.34 -12.71
C ASP A 113 -15.65 -4.46 -13.33
N ASP A 114 -14.91 -3.36 -13.50
CA ASP A 114 -13.57 -3.37 -14.08
C ASP A 114 -12.51 -3.00 -13.04
N LEU A 115 -11.48 -3.83 -12.94
CA LEU A 115 -10.35 -3.62 -12.04
C LEU A 115 -9.04 -3.62 -12.82
N LEU A 116 -8.17 -2.68 -12.48
CA LEU A 116 -6.74 -2.82 -12.72
C LEU A 116 -6.13 -3.59 -11.55
N VAL A 117 -5.45 -4.71 -11.84
CA VAL A 117 -4.82 -5.56 -10.83
C VAL A 117 -3.38 -5.80 -11.19
N VAL A 118 -2.48 -5.45 -10.28
CA VAL A 118 -1.07 -5.77 -10.38
C VAL A 118 -0.78 -6.98 -9.51
N SER A 119 -0.41 -8.08 -10.16
CA SER A 119 -0.10 -9.32 -9.45
C SER A 119 0.83 -10.25 -10.22
N GLY A 120 1.70 -10.94 -9.48
CA GLY A 120 2.57 -11.98 -10.04
C GLY A 120 3.48 -11.52 -11.19
N GLY A 121 3.91 -10.25 -11.17
CA GLY A 121 4.77 -9.66 -12.20
C GLY A 121 4.05 -9.04 -13.40
N TRP A 122 2.72 -8.93 -13.34
CA TRP A 122 1.91 -8.42 -14.43
C TRP A 122 0.94 -7.35 -13.96
N VAL A 123 0.73 -6.35 -14.80
CA VAL A 123 -0.43 -5.47 -14.78
C VAL A 123 -1.53 -6.10 -15.64
N GLN A 124 -2.74 -6.17 -15.10
CA GLN A 124 -3.84 -6.93 -15.67
C GLN A 124 -5.16 -6.20 -15.51
N LEU A 125 -6.03 -6.30 -16.51
CA LEU A 125 -7.42 -5.89 -16.43
C LEU A 125 -8.28 -7.09 -16.08
N VAL A 126 -9.14 -6.93 -15.08
CA VAL A 126 -10.07 -7.96 -14.61
C VAL A 126 -11.49 -7.44 -14.76
N ASP A 127 -12.25 -8.09 -15.63
CA ASP A 127 -13.69 -7.90 -15.80
C ASP A 127 -14.41 -8.87 -14.85
N LEU A 128 -15.13 -8.33 -13.86
CA LEU A 128 -15.85 -9.10 -12.85
C LEU A 128 -17.12 -9.74 -13.40
N GLY A 129 -17.78 -9.13 -14.39
CA GLY A 129 -19.01 -9.64 -15.00
C GLY A 129 -18.75 -10.89 -15.83
N SER A 130 -17.68 -10.87 -16.64
CA SER A 130 -17.28 -11.99 -17.49
C SER A 130 -16.25 -12.92 -16.82
N GLY A 131 -15.61 -12.48 -15.73
CA GLY A 131 -14.49 -13.18 -15.09
C GLY A 131 -13.21 -13.21 -15.95
N ARG A 132 -13.11 -12.38 -16.99
CA ARG A 132 -11.97 -12.36 -17.92
C ARG A 132 -10.81 -11.60 -17.30
N VAL A 133 -9.62 -12.15 -17.47
CA VAL A 133 -8.36 -11.50 -17.06
C VAL A 133 -7.50 -11.28 -18.30
N ARG A 134 -7.10 -10.04 -18.56
CA ARG A 134 -6.21 -9.66 -19.67
C ARG A 134 -4.93 -9.05 -19.10
N ARG A 135 -3.78 -9.66 -19.37
CA ARG A 135 -2.47 -9.07 -19.09
C ARG A 135 -2.20 -7.96 -20.10
N THR A 136 -1.80 -6.79 -19.61
CA THR A 136 -1.55 -5.61 -20.45
C THR A 136 -0.12 -5.09 -20.34
N HIS A 137 0.59 -5.41 -19.26
CA HIS A 137 2.00 -5.06 -19.09
C HIS A 137 2.75 -6.07 -18.21
N GLU A 138 4.02 -6.33 -18.52
CA GLU A 138 4.95 -7.11 -17.70
C GLU A 138 5.84 -6.17 -16.89
N LEU A 139 5.91 -6.34 -15.58
CA LEU A 139 6.74 -5.49 -14.72
C LEU A 139 8.23 -5.80 -14.97
N ARG A 140 9.03 -4.74 -15.19
CA ARG A 140 10.50 -4.89 -15.35
C ARG A 140 11.16 -5.51 -14.11
N TYR A 141 10.65 -5.17 -12.92
CA TYR A 141 11.27 -5.49 -11.65
C TYR A 141 10.32 -6.19 -10.69
N PHE A 142 10.13 -7.49 -10.87
CA PHE A 142 9.37 -8.32 -9.94
C PHE A 142 10.05 -9.68 -9.73
N GLY A 143 10.06 -10.12 -8.46
CA GLY A 143 10.63 -11.42 -8.06
C GLY A 143 11.85 -11.27 -7.17
N ARG A 144 12.36 -12.41 -6.68
CA ARG A 144 13.44 -12.44 -5.70
C ARG A 144 14.71 -11.79 -6.27
N GLY A 145 15.26 -10.84 -5.52
CA GLY A 145 16.47 -10.12 -5.93
C GLY A 145 16.28 -9.16 -7.10
N LYS A 146 15.05 -8.88 -7.53
CA LYS A 146 14.75 -7.88 -8.57
C LYS A 146 14.01 -6.69 -7.97
N GLY A 147 12.77 -6.90 -7.57
CA GLY A 147 11.90 -5.83 -7.08
C GLY A 147 10.57 -6.36 -6.57
N ARG A 148 9.82 -5.45 -5.94
CA ARG A 148 8.45 -5.72 -5.49
C ARG A 148 7.42 -5.57 -6.61
N GLY A 149 7.81 -4.98 -7.73
CA GLY A 149 6.89 -4.48 -8.75
C GLY A 149 6.56 -3.03 -8.47
N LEU A 150 5.74 -2.78 -7.44
CA LEU A 150 5.37 -1.45 -6.97
C LEU A 150 5.02 -1.45 -5.48
N MET A 151 5.03 -0.27 -4.86
CA MET A 151 4.50 0.01 -3.53
C MET A 151 2.99 0.23 -3.58
N ALA A 152 2.30 0.13 -2.44
CA ALA A 152 0.85 0.33 -2.41
C ALA A 152 0.43 1.70 -2.98
N PHE A 153 1.08 2.79 -2.54
CA PHE A 153 0.84 4.12 -3.11
C PHE A 153 1.62 4.37 -4.41
N GLY A 154 2.23 3.34 -5.00
CA GLY A 154 2.86 3.36 -6.32
C GLY A 154 1.87 3.11 -7.48
N LEU A 155 0.57 3.36 -7.27
CA LEU A 155 -0.52 3.14 -8.23
C LEU A 155 -1.63 4.17 -8.01
N CYS A 156 -2.01 4.91 -9.04
CA CYS A 156 -3.11 5.89 -8.97
C CYS A 156 -3.85 6.08 -10.30
N ARG A 157 -4.96 6.82 -10.24
CA ARG A 157 -5.71 7.37 -11.37
C ARG A 157 -5.76 8.88 -11.19
N ASP A 158 -5.58 9.64 -12.28
CA ASP A 158 -5.73 11.08 -12.26
C ASP A 158 -7.18 11.54 -12.53
N LEU A 159 -7.40 12.85 -12.44
CA LEU A 159 -8.73 13.44 -12.63
C LEU A 159 -9.25 13.33 -14.07
N GLU A 160 -8.37 13.11 -15.05
CA GLU A 160 -8.72 12.89 -16.45
C GLU A 160 -8.93 11.40 -16.78
N GLY A 161 -8.61 10.53 -15.82
CA GLY A 161 -8.80 9.09 -15.90
C GLY A 161 -7.57 8.31 -16.37
N ALA A 162 -6.44 8.96 -16.62
CA ALA A 162 -5.21 8.24 -16.91
C ALA A 162 -4.72 7.47 -15.66
N LEU A 163 -4.11 6.31 -15.90
CA LEU A 163 -3.64 5.41 -14.85
C LEU A 163 -2.12 5.46 -14.78
N TYR A 164 -1.58 5.42 -13.57
CA TYR A 164 -0.14 5.48 -13.33
C TYR A 164 0.30 4.36 -12.41
N PHE A 165 1.44 3.75 -12.69
CA PHE A 165 2.17 2.98 -11.69
C PHE A 165 3.65 3.31 -11.70
N ALA A 166 4.30 3.18 -10.55
CA ALA A 166 5.71 3.47 -10.39
C ALA A 166 6.48 2.24 -9.88
N GLU A 167 7.69 2.05 -10.41
CA GLU A 167 8.47 0.84 -10.17
C GLU A 167 9.16 0.82 -8.81
N TYR A 168 9.11 -0.35 -8.17
CA TYR A 168 9.78 -0.62 -6.91
C TYR A 168 10.85 -1.70 -7.02
N VAL A 169 12.11 -1.25 -7.17
CA VAL A 169 13.31 -2.09 -7.30
C VAL A 169 13.92 -2.35 -5.91
N THR A 170 14.28 -3.60 -5.62
CA THR A 170 14.92 -3.94 -4.33
C THR A 170 16.42 -4.15 -4.47
N GLU A 171 16.90 -4.46 -5.67
CA GLU A 171 18.33 -4.61 -5.93
C GLU A 171 19.02 -3.24 -5.97
N SER A 172 20.19 -3.15 -5.35
CA SER A 172 21.10 -2.03 -5.58
C SER A 172 21.80 -2.24 -6.92
N GLY A 173 21.65 -1.31 -7.87
CA GLY A 173 22.38 -1.34 -9.13
C GLY A 173 22.05 -0.18 -10.05
N ASP A 174 22.85 -0.03 -11.10
CA ASP A 174 22.71 1.01 -12.13
C ASP A 174 21.54 0.65 -13.07
N ARG A 175 20.32 0.78 -12.57
CA ARG A 175 19.09 0.52 -13.32
C ARG A 175 18.21 1.76 -13.34
N PRO A 176 17.61 2.09 -14.49
CA PRO A 176 16.61 3.14 -14.53
C PRO A 176 15.35 2.71 -13.77
N THR A 177 14.64 3.67 -13.18
CA THR A 177 13.35 3.43 -12.52
C THR A 177 12.28 4.26 -13.20
N GLY A 178 11.21 3.60 -13.64
CA GLY A 178 10.19 4.21 -14.49
C GLY A 178 8.88 4.50 -13.75
N ILE A 179 8.20 5.54 -14.25
CA ILE A 179 6.78 5.79 -14.01
C ILE A 179 6.07 5.53 -15.33
N TRP A 180 5.07 4.65 -15.28
CA TRP A 180 4.32 4.21 -16.44
C TRP A 180 2.93 4.81 -16.41
N LYS A 181 2.45 5.23 -17.58
CA LYS A 181 1.14 5.84 -17.79
C LYS A 181 0.33 5.06 -18.82
N SER A 182 -0.97 4.95 -18.58
CA SER A 182 -1.97 4.50 -19.55
C SER A 182 -3.04 5.58 -19.71
N THR A 183 -3.44 5.85 -20.94
CA THR A 183 -4.52 6.78 -21.30
C THR A 183 -5.70 6.07 -21.97
N ASP A 184 -5.72 4.73 -21.91
CA ASP A 184 -6.70 3.85 -22.55
C ASP A 184 -7.19 2.78 -21.57
N ASP A 185 -7.52 3.21 -20.34
CA ASP A 185 -8.05 2.37 -19.25
C ASP A 185 -7.18 1.14 -18.95
N GLY A 186 -5.85 1.31 -18.98
CA GLY A 186 -4.88 0.28 -18.65
C GLY A 186 -4.63 -0.75 -19.76
N ALA A 187 -5.16 -0.53 -20.97
CA ALA A 187 -4.99 -1.44 -22.10
C ALA A 187 -3.56 -1.42 -22.67
N THR A 188 -2.94 -0.25 -22.75
CA THR A 188 -1.54 -0.06 -23.14
C THR A 188 -0.82 0.87 -22.16
N TRP A 189 0.52 0.74 -22.10
CA TRP A 189 1.36 1.44 -21.14
C TRP A 189 2.60 2.01 -21.81
N ALA A 190 2.95 3.25 -21.48
CA ALA A 190 4.17 3.91 -21.91
C ALA A 190 4.88 4.54 -20.70
N LEU A 191 6.21 4.64 -20.76
CA LEU A 191 6.97 5.43 -19.80
C LEU A 191 6.59 6.90 -19.98
N CYS A 192 6.12 7.54 -18.91
CA CYS A 192 5.93 9.00 -18.89
C CYS A 192 7.15 9.70 -18.28
N TYR A 193 7.82 9.04 -17.33
CA TYR A 193 9.06 9.51 -16.72
C TYR A 193 10.00 8.35 -16.43
N GLU A 194 11.30 8.58 -16.55
CA GLU A 194 12.32 7.61 -16.19
C GLU A 194 13.47 8.30 -15.50
N PHE A 195 13.75 7.90 -14.26
CA PHE A 195 14.94 8.30 -13.54
C PHE A 195 16.15 7.62 -14.16
N ALA A 196 17.27 8.34 -14.27
CA ALA A 196 18.50 7.74 -14.73
C ALA A 196 18.99 6.69 -13.72
N PRO A 197 19.82 5.72 -14.17
CA PRO A 197 20.50 4.82 -13.25
C PRO A 197 21.14 5.60 -12.09
N THR A 198 20.97 5.09 -10.87
CA THR A 198 21.52 5.66 -9.62
C THR A 198 20.88 6.95 -9.10
N ASP A 199 20.03 7.65 -9.85
CA ASP A 199 19.32 8.85 -9.34
C ASP A 199 18.49 8.51 -8.10
N ILE A 200 17.78 7.38 -8.18
CA ILE A 200 16.99 6.83 -7.07
C ILE A 200 17.15 5.31 -7.06
N ARG A 201 16.82 4.70 -5.91
CA ARG A 201 16.68 3.24 -5.84
C ARG A 201 15.32 2.77 -6.37
N HIS A 202 14.25 3.46 -5.98
CA HIS A 202 12.89 3.14 -6.36
C HIS A 202 11.91 4.27 -6.02
N VAL A 203 10.69 4.21 -6.55
CA VAL A 203 9.61 5.14 -6.23
C VAL A 203 8.73 4.57 -5.12
N HIS A 204 8.47 5.36 -4.07
CA HIS A 204 7.58 4.99 -2.97
C HIS A 204 6.12 5.30 -3.28
N ALA A 205 5.85 6.45 -3.89
CA ALA A 205 4.51 6.95 -4.16
C ALA A 205 4.39 7.58 -5.54
N VAL A 206 3.25 7.35 -6.20
CA VAL A 206 2.69 8.15 -7.29
C VAL A 206 1.21 8.38 -6.97
N GLN A 207 0.81 9.62 -6.72
CA GLN A 207 -0.54 9.98 -6.29
C GLN A 207 -1.04 11.19 -7.08
N CYS A 208 -2.33 11.22 -7.40
CA CYS A 208 -2.95 12.41 -7.96
C CYS A 208 -3.44 13.31 -6.83
N ASP A 209 -3.11 14.59 -6.92
CA ASP A 209 -3.64 15.62 -6.06
C ASP A 209 -5.08 15.97 -6.50
N PRO A 210 -6.10 15.79 -5.64
CA PRO A 210 -7.48 16.04 -6.02
C PRO A 210 -7.82 17.53 -6.20
N PHE A 211 -6.95 18.46 -5.78
CA PHE A 211 -7.24 19.89 -5.82
C PHE A 211 -6.80 20.56 -7.13
N ASP A 212 -5.69 20.12 -7.72
CA ASP A 212 -5.14 20.69 -8.96
C ASP A 212 -4.89 19.66 -10.06
N GLY A 213 -5.09 18.37 -9.78
CA GLY A 213 -4.89 17.28 -10.73
C GLY A 213 -3.42 16.90 -10.95
N SER A 214 -2.48 17.55 -10.27
CA SER A 214 -1.06 17.26 -10.43
C SER A 214 -0.69 15.86 -9.95
N ILE A 215 0.31 15.25 -10.60
CA ILE A 215 0.87 13.97 -10.20
C ILE A 215 2.04 14.21 -9.24
N TRP A 216 1.89 13.72 -8.01
CA TRP A 216 2.91 13.78 -6.98
C TRP A 216 3.68 12.48 -6.88
N ILE A 217 4.98 12.60 -6.63
CA ILE A 217 5.87 11.47 -6.41
C ILE A 217 6.71 11.65 -5.15
N GLY A 218 6.97 10.53 -4.49
CA GLY A 218 7.89 10.41 -3.36
C GLY A 218 8.87 9.27 -3.58
N THR A 219 10.15 9.49 -3.31
CA THR A 219 11.24 8.51 -3.43
C THR A 219 12.14 8.57 -2.19
N GLY A 220 13.04 7.59 -1.99
CA GLY A 220 13.91 7.62 -0.82
C GLY A 220 14.94 6.51 -0.65
N ASP A 221 15.14 6.14 0.61
CA ASP A 221 16.22 5.36 1.25
C ASP A 221 17.44 6.18 1.70
N ARG A 222 18.16 6.82 0.77
CA ARG A 222 19.35 7.64 1.05
C ARG A 222 19.07 9.09 0.72
N ASP A 223 19.77 10.02 1.36
CA ASP A 223 19.59 11.47 1.15
C ASP A 223 19.53 11.84 -0.33
N GLU A 224 20.52 11.40 -1.10
CA GLU A 224 20.63 11.67 -2.54
C GLU A 224 19.50 11.06 -3.37
N HIS A 225 18.75 10.08 -2.83
CA HIS A 225 17.60 9.46 -3.47
C HIS A 225 16.26 10.01 -2.99
N CYS A 226 16.24 10.93 -2.02
CA CYS A 226 15.01 11.48 -1.46
C CYS A 226 14.54 12.65 -2.33
N PHE A 227 13.45 12.44 -3.08
CA PHE A 227 12.81 13.44 -3.91
C PHE A 227 11.31 13.49 -3.58
N VAL A 228 10.80 14.72 -3.43
CA VAL A 228 9.36 15.02 -3.53
C VAL A 228 9.17 15.94 -4.72
N GLY A 229 8.33 15.52 -5.66
CA GLY A 229 8.08 16.28 -6.89
C GLY A 229 6.61 16.25 -7.27
N ARG A 230 6.18 17.29 -7.99
CA ARG A 230 4.85 17.39 -8.59
C ARG A 230 4.96 17.62 -10.09
N SER A 231 3.99 17.13 -10.86
CA SER A 231 3.92 17.26 -12.31
C SER A 231 2.54 17.73 -12.73
N GLU A 232 2.50 18.83 -13.49
CA GLU A 232 1.26 19.40 -14.06
C GLU A 232 1.04 18.95 -15.52
N ASP A 233 1.99 18.24 -16.12
CA ASP A 233 1.95 17.77 -17.52
C ASP A 233 1.73 16.25 -17.63
N GLY A 234 1.09 15.67 -16.61
CA GLY A 234 0.72 14.26 -16.58
C GLY A 234 1.92 13.33 -16.47
N GLY A 235 2.95 13.74 -15.74
CA GLY A 235 4.13 12.96 -15.40
C GLY A 235 5.25 13.01 -16.43
N ALA A 236 5.29 14.01 -17.33
CA ALA A 236 6.37 14.14 -18.32
C ALA A 236 7.56 14.94 -17.75
N THR A 237 7.29 15.97 -16.96
CA THR A 237 8.29 16.74 -16.20
C THR A 237 7.85 16.93 -14.75
N PHE A 238 8.83 17.09 -13.84
CA PHE A 238 8.59 17.28 -12.42
C PHE A 238 9.23 18.57 -11.91
N GLU A 239 8.46 19.34 -11.16
CA GLU A 239 8.96 20.40 -10.29
C GLU A 239 9.28 19.80 -8.91
N TRP A 240 10.52 19.95 -8.46
CA TRP A 240 10.98 19.36 -7.21
C TRP A 240 10.66 20.25 -6.01
N VAL A 241 9.68 19.84 -5.20
CA VAL A 241 9.35 20.46 -3.92
C VAL A 241 10.52 20.35 -2.95
N GLY A 242 11.24 19.23 -2.97
CA GLY A 242 12.46 19.05 -2.18
C GLY A 242 13.28 17.84 -2.61
N THR A 243 14.60 17.93 -2.43
CA THR A 243 15.56 16.87 -2.81
C THR A 243 16.66 16.69 -1.76
N GLY A 244 17.34 15.54 -1.76
CA GLY A 244 18.66 15.41 -1.14
C GLY A 244 18.70 15.31 0.40
N ARG A 245 17.57 15.08 1.07
CA ARG A 245 17.47 15.05 2.54
C ARG A 245 16.35 14.14 3.03
N GLN A 246 16.53 13.47 4.16
CA GLN A 246 15.53 12.57 4.76
C GLN A 246 14.16 13.24 5.03
N ILE A 247 14.08 14.55 5.25
CA ILE A 247 12.79 15.28 5.37
C ILE A 247 11.89 15.12 4.13
N HIS A 248 12.49 14.84 2.97
CA HIS A 248 11.79 14.57 1.71
C HIS A 248 11.50 13.07 1.50
N ARG A 249 11.95 12.18 2.40
CA ARG A 249 11.68 10.74 2.30
C ARG A 249 10.26 10.47 2.78
N THR A 250 9.38 10.09 1.85
CA THR A 250 8.00 9.75 2.18
C THR A 250 7.46 8.61 1.32
N CYS A 251 6.45 7.92 1.84
CA CYS A 251 5.76 6.82 1.18
C CYS A 251 4.32 7.13 0.76
N SER A 252 3.78 8.27 1.19
CA SER A 252 2.39 8.64 0.91
C SER A 252 2.11 10.10 1.26
N PHE A 253 1.19 10.73 0.52
CA PHE A 253 0.73 12.10 0.73
C PHE A 253 -0.72 12.14 1.21
N ALA A 254 -1.02 13.09 2.10
CA ALA A 254 -2.36 13.54 2.43
C ALA A 254 -2.57 14.94 1.84
N PHE A 255 -3.51 15.07 0.90
CA PHE A 255 -3.78 16.33 0.21
C PHE A 255 -4.90 17.11 0.90
N PHE A 256 -4.63 18.39 1.16
CA PHE A 256 -5.59 19.36 1.63
C PHE A 256 -5.64 20.55 0.65
N ALA A 257 -6.65 21.40 0.81
CA ALA A 257 -6.92 22.49 -0.14
C ALA A 257 -5.74 23.46 -0.26
N ASP A 258 -5.11 23.79 0.87
CA ASP A 258 -4.03 24.79 0.93
C ASP A 258 -2.64 24.18 1.15
N GLU A 259 -2.56 22.88 1.43
CA GLU A 259 -1.33 22.22 1.85
C GLU A 259 -1.29 20.74 1.51
N VAL A 260 -0.07 20.19 1.53
CA VAL A 260 0.20 18.77 1.43
C VAL A 260 0.94 18.34 2.69
N VAL A 261 0.44 17.30 3.33
CA VAL A 261 1.01 16.75 4.58
C VAL A 261 1.49 15.32 4.34
N TRP A 262 2.62 14.95 4.92
CA TRP A 262 3.10 13.58 4.92
C TRP A 262 3.85 13.24 6.20
N GLY A 263 3.90 11.94 6.53
CA GLY A 263 4.86 11.43 7.48
C GLY A 263 6.18 11.06 6.79
N MET A 264 7.29 11.26 7.50
CA MET A 264 8.60 10.82 7.04
C MET A 264 8.73 9.29 7.06
N ASP A 265 9.66 8.78 6.27
CA ASP A 265 10.14 7.39 6.28
C ASP A 265 11.66 7.38 6.52
N ALA A 266 12.17 8.04 7.56
CA ALA A 266 13.62 8.07 7.85
C ALA A 266 14.02 6.93 8.80
N ASP A 267 15.09 6.18 8.46
CA ASP A 267 15.59 5.08 9.30
C ASP A 267 16.60 5.54 10.36
N PHE A 268 17.21 6.72 10.18
CA PHE A 268 18.36 7.20 10.97
C PHE A 268 18.14 8.60 11.56
N GLU A 269 16.97 9.18 11.33
CA GLU A 269 16.57 10.49 11.85
C GLU A 269 15.21 10.39 12.53
N GLN A 270 14.90 11.34 13.40
CA GLN A 270 13.59 11.44 14.00
C GLN A 270 12.56 11.67 12.89
N ASN A 271 11.53 10.81 12.83
CA ASN A 271 10.44 10.99 11.89
C ASN A 271 9.52 12.10 12.37
N HIS A 272 9.03 12.90 11.44
CA HIS A 272 8.09 13.99 11.71
C HIS A 272 6.91 13.95 10.74
N VAL A 273 5.84 14.63 11.14
CA VAL A 273 4.84 15.15 10.21
C VAL A 273 5.43 16.37 9.51
N ILE A 274 5.44 16.33 8.18
CA ILE A 274 5.92 17.40 7.33
C ILE A 274 4.76 18.05 6.61
N ARG A 275 4.83 19.36 6.47
CA ARG A 275 3.79 20.19 5.86
C ARG A 275 4.39 21.10 4.80
N TRP A 276 3.80 21.11 3.62
CA TRP A 276 4.13 22.03 2.54
C TRP A 276 2.92 22.89 2.20
N GLU A 277 3.07 24.21 2.33
CA GLU A 277 2.03 25.18 1.98
C GLU A 277 2.07 25.51 0.49
N ARG A 278 0.94 25.31 -0.21
CA ARG A 278 0.82 25.56 -1.66
C ARG A 278 1.11 27.01 -2.01
N ALA A 279 0.69 27.95 -1.16
CA ALA A 279 0.87 29.39 -1.38
C ALA A 279 2.34 29.80 -1.46
N GLY A 280 3.25 29.05 -0.82
CA GLY A 280 4.69 29.30 -0.89
C GLY A 280 5.32 28.83 -2.21
N GLY A 281 4.65 27.93 -2.94
CA GLY A 281 5.16 27.35 -4.17
C GLY A 281 6.36 26.41 -3.97
N VAL A 282 6.91 25.95 -5.09
CA VAL A 282 8.08 25.06 -5.10
C VAL A 282 9.30 25.81 -4.55
N GLY A 283 10.03 25.18 -3.63
CA GLY A 283 11.16 25.78 -2.93
C GLY A 283 10.81 26.52 -1.63
N ALA A 284 9.53 26.57 -1.25
CA ALA A 284 9.11 27.03 0.07
C ALA A 284 9.73 26.16 1.18
N GLU A 285 9.96 26.76 2.34
CA GLU A 285 10.42 26.04 3.52
C GLU A 285 9.35 25.04 3.97
N LEU A 286 9.80 23.82 4.32
CA LEU A 286 8.93 22.78 4.84
C LEU A 286 8.70 22.98 6.33
N GLY A 287 7.44 22.92 6.74
CA GLY A 287 7.08 22.85 8.15
C GLY A 287 7.44 21.47 8.71
N VAL A 288 8.21 21.45 9.81
CA VAL A 288 8.52 20.25 10.59
C VAL A 288 7.70 20.28 11.87
N HIS A 289 6.82 19.31 12.05
CA HIS A 289 5.83 19.31 13.12
C HIS A 289 5.97 18.08 14.03
N ALA A 290 4.85 17.47 14.41
CA ALA A 290 4.79 16.41 15.41
C ALA A 290 5.79 15.28 15.12
N GLU A 291 6.46 14.80 16.17
CA GLU A 291 7.32 13.63 16.10
C GLU A 291 6.49 12.35 15.91
N LEU A 292 6.93 11.50 15.01
CA LEU A 292 6.37 10.17 14.77
C LEU A 292 7.36 9.11 15.26
N PRO A 293 6.89 8.01 15.86
CA PRO A 293 7.77 7.05 16.49
C PRO A 293 8.61 6.24 15.50
N ASP A 294 8.21 6.19 14.23
CA ASP A 294 8.88 5.45 13.17
C ASP A 294 8.36 5.89 11.77
N ALA A 295 8.78 5.18 10.72
CA ALA A 295 8.42 5.45 9.33
C ALA A 295 6.91 5.37 9.06
N THR A 296 6.41 6.32 8.28
CA THR A 296 5.03 6.37 7.80
C THR A 296 4.94 5.82 6.39
N TYR A 297 4.23 4.71 6.22
CA TYR A 297 4.09 4.05 4.92
C TYR A 297 2.78 4.38 4.20
N TYR A 298 1.78 4.84 4.95
CA TYR A 298 0.44 5.03 4.43
C TYR A 298 -0.19 6.31 4.98
N ALA A 299 -0.97 6.98 4.16
CA ALA A 299 -1.79 8.12 4.56
C ALA A 299 -3.19 7.98 3.98
N ALA A 300 -4.20 8.44 4.72
CA ALA A 300 -5.60 8.37 4.32
C ALA A 300 -6.37 9.56 4.88
N LYS A 301 -6.92 10.40 4.00
CA LYS A 301 -7.68 11.59 4.42
C LYS A 301 -9.06 11.19 4.95
N VAL A 302 -9.41 11.61 6.17
CA VAL A 302 -10.68 11.26 6.81
C VAL A 302 -11.65 12.43 6.94
N SER A 303 -11.13 13.66 6.85
CA SER A 303 -11.93 14.90 6.82
C SER A 303 -11.14 16.01 6.12
N ASP A 304 -11.76 17.18 5.96
CA ASP A 304 -11.09 18.36 5.38
C ASP A 304 -9.92 18.87 6.20
N ASP A 305 -9.82 18.49 7.48
CA ASP A 305 -8.78 18.97 8.39
C ASP A 305 -7.88 17.86 8.94
N HIS A 306 -8.20 16.58 8.69
CA HIS A 306 -7.49 15.45 9.30
C HIS A 306 -7.20 14.32 8.31
N ALA A 307 -6.03 13.71 8.49
CA ALA A 307 -5.63 12.48 7.84
C ALA A 307 -5.13 11.46 8.87
N LEU A 308 -5.28 10.19 8.56
CA LEU A 308 -4.61 9.10 9.25
C LEU A 308 -3.23 8.86 8.65
N LEU A 309 -2.28 8.54 9.51
CA LEU A 309 -0.93 8.11 9.19
C LEU A 309 -0.73 6.69 9.71
N GLY A 310 -0.40 5.77 8.81
CA GLY A 310 -0.09 4.38 9.12
C GLY A 310 1.40 4.20 9.32
N VAL A 311 1.81 4.06 10.58
CA VAL A 311 3.21 3.94 11.00
C VAL A 311 3.64 2.47 11.00
N ALA A 312 4.87 2.21 10.57
CA ALA A 312 5.41 0.90 10.28
C ALA A 312 6.84 0.73 10.85
N GLN A 313 7.49 -0.37 10.47
CA GLN A 313 8.82 -0.79 10.91
C GLN A 313 8.88 -1.33 12.35
N GLY A 314 9.30 -0.51 13.31
CA GLY A 314 9.42 -0.87 14.72
C GLY A 314 8.12 -0.79 15.50
N VAL A 315 7.06 -0.26 14.88
CA VAL A 315 5.71 -0.16 15.46
C VAL A 315 4.63 -0.50 14.44
N ALA A 316 3.42 -0.74 14.92
CA ALA A 316 2.22 -0.79 14.10
C ALA A 316 1.17 0.12 14.75
N GLN A 317 1.16 1.39 14.33
CA GLN A 317 0.33 2.43 14.93
C GLN A 317 -0.44 3.23 13.89
N VAL A 318 -1.57 3.78 14.31
CA VAL A 318 -2.30 4.80 13.57
C VAL A 318 -2.20 6.11 14.33
N TRP A 319 -1.74 7.14 13.63
CA TRP A 319 -1.74 8.51 14.12
C TRP A 319 -2.76 9.33 13.34
N VAL A 320 -3.41 10.27 13.99
CA VAL A 320 -4.24 11.29 13.34
C VAL A 320 -3.39 12.54 13.23
N ALA A 321 -3.19 13.04 12.02
CA ALA A 321 -2.53 14.31 11.76
C ALA A 321 -3.55 15.34 11.30
N ALA A 322 -3.49 16.54 11.88
CA ALA A 322 -4.26 17.68 11.42
C ALA A 322 -3.50 18.45 10.34
N ARG A 323 -4.24 19.29 9.62
CA ARG A 323 -3.72 20.14 8.54
C ARG A 323 -2.57 21.08 8.98
N ASP A 324 -2.57 21.49 10.25
CA ASP A 324 -1.53 22.36 10.84
C ASP A 324 -0.26 21.61 11.25
N GLY A 325 -0.21 20.29 11.04
CA GLY A 325 0.91 19.41 11.36
C GLY A 325 0.90 18.84 12.79
N SER A 326 -0.06 19.22 13.64
CA SER A 326 -0.27 18.54 14.92
C SER A 326 -0.70 17.09 14.70
N ALA A 327 -0.30 16.19 15.61
CA ALA A 327 -0.69 14.78 15.50
C ALA A 327 -0.82 14.09 16.87
N VAL A 328 -1.74 13.12 16.94
CA VAL A 328 -1.98 12.30 18.13
C VAL A 328 -2.07 10.81 17.75
N LYS A 329 -1.51 9.94 18.60
CA LYS A 329 -1.66 8.48 18.44
C LYS A 329 -3.11 8.09 18.71
N TRP A 330 -3.70 7.30 17.82
CA TRP A 330 -5.05 6.75 18.00
C TRP A 330 -5.04 5.27 18.38
N LEU A 331 -4.43 4.42 17.55
CA LEU A 331 -4.45 2.96 17.73
C LEU A 331 -3.04 2.37 17.70
N ASP A 332 -2.86 1.24 18.38
CA ASP A 332 -1.56 0.58 18.56
C ASP A 332 -1.71 -0.94 18.61
N TRP A 333 -0.87 -1.64 17.87
CA TRP A 333 -0.79 -3.09 17.89
C TRP A 333 0.62 -3.54 18.28
N SER A 334 0.69 -4.53 19.15
CA SER A 334 1.98 -5.13 19.52
C SER A 334 2.64 -5.80 18.31
N VAL A 335 3.94 -5.55 18.17
CA VAL A 335 4.76 -6.10 17.09
C VAL A 335 5.75 -7.13 17.63
N PRO A 336 6.13 -8.13 16.82
CA PRO A 336 7.11 -9.13 17.23
C PRO A 336 8.44 -8.48 17.66
N SER A 337 9.01 -8.97 18.76
CA SER A 337 10.29 -8.46 19.31
C SER A 337 11.48 -8.62 18.35
N GLU A 338 11.40 -9.59 17.45
CA GLU A 338 12.35 -9.76 16.35
C GLU A 338 11.62 -9.54 15.02
N PRO A 339 11.97 -8.48 14.26
CA PRO A 339 11.38 -8.27 12.95
C PRO A 339 11.76 -9.43 12.00
N PRO A 340 10.92 -9.74 11.00
CA PRO A 340 11.19 -10.84 10.09
C PRO A 340 12.52 -10.63 9.36
N ARG A 341 13.36 -11.68 9.32
CA ARG A 341 14.68 -11.64 8.64
C ARG A 341 14.59 -11.25 7.16
N ARG A 342 13.44 -11.51 6.52
CA ARG A 342 13.14 -11.21 5.12
C ARG A 342 11.68 -10.84 4.96
N GLY A 343 11.42 -9.91 4.06
CA GLY A 343 10.07 -9.42 3.76
C GLY A 343 9.77 -8.10 4.47
N PRO A 344 8.59 -7.50 4.21
CA PRO A 344 8.31 -6.17 4.73
C PRO A 344 8.03 -6.19 6.25
N SER A 345 8.27 -5.06 6.91
CA SER A 345 8.14 -4.91 8.36
C SER A 345 6.67 -4.82 8.82
N PRO A 346 6.38 -5.03 10.12
CA PRO A 346 5.08 -4.70 10.70
C PRO A 346 4.65 -3.26 10.40
N GLY A 347 3.35 -3.00 10.49
CA GLY A 347 2.81 -1.65 10.33
C GLY A 347 1.30 -1.65 10.13
N VAL A 348 0.72 -0.46 10.00
CA VAL A 348 -0.71 -0.32 9.71
C VAL A 348 -0.90 0.21 8.29
N ARG A 349 -1.51 -0.61 7.44
CA ARG A 349 -1.91 -0.23 6.09
C ARG A 349 -3.20 0.56 6.12
N LEU A 350 -3.25 1.62 5.31
CA LEU A 350 -4.44 2.42 5.05
C LEU A 350 -4.82 2.30 3.57
N ALA A 351 -6.08 2.57 3.25
CA ALA A 351 -6.60 2.45 1.90
C ALA A 351 -6.19 3.61 0.99
N ARG A 352 -6.07 3.33 -0.31
CA ARG A 352 -6.22 4.34 -1.36
C ARG A 352 -7.70 4.65 -1.55
N GLY A 353 -8.00 5.81 -2.12
CA GLY A 353 -9.35 6.23 -2.47
C GLY A 353 -9.85 7.37 -1.60
N ASP A 354 -10.86 8.09 -2.10
CA ASP A 354 -11.49 9.18 -1.37
C ASP A 354 -12.61 8.62 -0.47
N HIS A 355 -12.37 8.65 0.83
CA HIS A 355 -13.32 8.27 1.86
C HIS A 355 -13.60 9.45 2.80
N ALA A 356 -13.29 10.67 2.37
CA ALA A 356 -13.67 11.88 3.10
C ALA A 356 -15.21 11.95 3.15
N GLY A 357 -15.76 11.86 4.37
CA GLY A 357 -17.22 11.82 4.56
C GLY A 357 -17.82 10.43 4.72
N ALA A 358 -17.01 9.37 4.65
CA ALA A 358 -17.47 8.02 4.98
C ALA A 358 -17.96 7.91 6.43
N GLU A 359 -18.91 7.02 6.67
CA GLU A 359 -19.41 6.71 8.03
C GLU A 359 -18.34 6.00 8.87
N PHE A 360 -17.54 5.16 8.21
CA PHE A 360 -16.55 4.31 8.83
C PHE A 360 -15.15 4.62 8.34
N VAL A 361 -14.18 4.27 9.19
CA VAL A 361 -12.76 4.31 8.87
C VAL A 361 -12.20 2.90 8.93
N HIS A 362 -11.42 2.53 7.91
CA HIS A 362 -10.79 1.21 7.82
C HIS A 362 -9.28 1.29 8.01
N VAL A 363 -8.78 0.46 8.91
CA VAL A 363 -7.34 0.34 9.20
C VAL A 363 -6.94 -1.13 9.14
N ASN A 364 -5.71 -1.42 8.69
CA ASN A 364 -5.29 -2.79 8.43
C ASN A 364 -3.92 -3.06 9.05
N PRO A 365 -3.84 -3.45 10.33
CA PRO A 365 -2.60 -3.95 10.93
C PRO A 365 -2.08 -5.16 10.15
N LEU A 366 -0.80 -5.11 9.82
CA LEU A 366 -0.08 -6.13 9.07
C LEU A 366 1.10 -6.65 9.90
N ARG A 367 1.19 -7.97 10.04
CA ARG A 367 2.29 -8.68 10.74
C ARG A 367 2.52 -8.21 12.18
N THR A 368 1.44 -7.99 12.89
CA THR A 368 1.45 -7.76 14.35
C THR A 368 1.42 -9.11 15.05
N ASP A 369 1.61 -9.15 16.38
CA ASP A 369 1.57 -10.42 17.13
C ASP A 369 0.22 -11.12 16.99
N ALA A 370 -0.86 -10.34 16.95
CA ALA A 370 -2.23 -10.84 16.87
C ALA A 370 -2.69 -11.10 15.43
N HIS A 371 -2.12 -10.41 14.43
CA HIS A 371 -2.65 -10.41 13.08
C HIS A 371 -1.56 -10.47 12.01
N GLU A 372 -1.61 -11.50 11.16
CA GLU A 372 -0.85 -11.46 9.90
C GLU A 372 -1.39 -10.35 8.99
N ALA A 373 -2.72 -10.28 8.84
CA ALA A 373 -3.45 -9.17 8.24
C ALA A 373 -4.94 -9.26 8.66
N SER A 374 -5.53 -8.17 9.11
CA SER A 374 -6.96 -8.08 9.42
C SER A 374 -7.47 -6.66 9.17
N ILE A 375 -8.63 -6.50 8.54
CA ILE A 375 -9.22 -5.17 8.34
C ILE A 375 -10.08 -4.87 9.55
N PHE A 376 -9.78 -3.77 10.23
CA PHE A 376 -10.61 -3.20 11.28
C PHE A 376 -11.45 -2.08 10.70
N ARG A 377 -12.64 -1.92 11.26
CA ARG A 377 -13.60 -0.87 10.94
C ARG A 377 -14.05 -0.20 12.23
N PHE A 378 -13.90 1.11 12.30
CA PHE A 378 -14.34 1.94 13.42
C PHE A 378 -15.31 3.01 12.93
N GLU A 379 -16.13 3.55 13.83
CA GLU A 379 -16.94 4.71 13.49
C GLU A 379 -16.02 5.91 13.26
N ARG A 380 -16.33 6.74 12.26
CA ARG A 380 -15.53 7.95 12.03
C ARG A 380 -15.54 8.88 13.23
N THR A 381 -16.61 8.88 14.03
CA THR A 381 -16.72 9.67 15.26
C THR A 381 -15.75 9.24 16.36
N ASP A 382 -15.15 8.05 16.24
CA ASP A 382 -14.14 7.56 17.20
C ASP A 382 -12.72 8.05 16.88
N VAL A 383 -12.52 8.71 15.73
CA VAL A 383 -11.23 9.29 15.36
C VAL A 383 -10.96 10.52 16.25
N PRO A 384 -9.86 10.54 17.03
CA PRO A 384 -9.56 11.66 17.91
C PRO A 384 -9.12 12.88 17.10
N THR A 385 -9.31 14.06 17.69
CA THR A 385 -8.72 15.31 17.22
C THR A 385 -7.35 15.51 17.89
N PRO A 386 -6.29 15.85 17.14
CA PRO A 386 -4.96 16.14 17.68
C PRO A 386 -4.87 17.29 18.68
#